data_AF-A0A1E7HDI0-F1
#
_entry.id   AF-A0A1E7HDI0-F1
#
_cell.length_a   1.000
_cell.length_b   1.000
_cell.length_c   1.000
_cell.angle_alpha   90.00
_cell.angle_beta   90.00
_cell.angle_gamma   90.00
#
_symmetry.space_group_name_H-M   'P 1'
#
loop_
_entity.id
_entity.type
_entity.pdbx_description
1 polymer ?
#
loop_
_entity_poly.entity_id
_entity_poly.type
_entity_poly.pdbx_seq_one_letter_code
_entity_poly.pdbx_strand_id
1 'polypeptide(L)'
;MMHVIIQVSADVARALHQHTPPTIDSQELTKAAKELGVLLKAMHPGAEDPLLTPYFMIEAPDSTIAEQVIARIRQCKSTEAAYLKPPDELP
;
A
#
# COMPACT_ATOMS: atom_id res chain seq x y z
N MET A 1 -16.85 2.34 3.41
CA MET A 1 -15.38 2.24 3.48
C MET A 1 -14.85 2.08 2.08
N MET A 2 -13.68 2.65 1.81
CA MET A 2 -13.01 2.65 0.52
C MET A 2 -11.67 1.94 0.64
N HIS A 3 -11.23 1.29 -0.44
CA HIS A 3 -9.95 0.59 -0.46
C HIS A 3 -9.02 1.25 -1.45
N VAL A 4 -7.85 1.66 -0.98
CA VAL A 4 -6.75 2.10 -1.85
C VAL A 4 -5.83 0.91 -2.04
N ILE A 5 -5.61 0.53 -3.30
CA ILE A 5 -4.63 -0.48 -3.66
C ILE A 5 -3.33 0.23 -4.00
N ILE A 6 -2.23 -0.29 -3.47
CA ILE A 6 -0.89 0.19 -3.79
C ILE A 6 -0.05 -0.97 -4.28
N GLN A 7 0.80 -0.68 -5.26
CA GLN A 7 1.85 -1.56 -5.74
C GLN A 7 3.18 -0.90 -5.40
N VAL A 8 4.04 -1.62 -4.70
CA VAL A 8 5.38 -1.15 -4.32
C VAL A 8 6.45 -1.93 -5.07
N SER A 9 7.67 -1.41 -5.09
CA SER A 9 8.82 -2.12 -5.66
C SER A 9 9.09 -3.43 -4.90
N ALA A 10 9.62 -4.44 -5.60
CA ALA A 10 9.80 -5.78 -5.07
C ALA A 10 10.71 -5.86 -3.83
N ASP A 11 11.72 -4.99 -3.75
CA ASP A 11 12.62 -4.87 -2.60
C ASP A 11 11.88 -4.32 -1.36
N VAL A 12 11.01 -3.32 -1.54
CA VAL A 12 10.17 -2.78 -0.48
C VAL A 12 9.10 -3.79 -0.07
N ALA A 13 8.49 -4.51 -1.01
CA ALA A 13 7.54 -5.57 -0.70
C ALA A 13 8.17 -6.62 0.23
N ARG A 14 9.38 -7.10 -0.08
CA ARG A 14 10.11 -8.07 0.77
C ARG A 14 10.39 -7.53 2.17
N ALA A 15 10.77 -6.25 2.28
CA ALA A 15 11.01 -5.61 3.57
C ALA A 15 9.72 -5.48 4.40
N LEU A 16 8.59 -5.13 3.77
CA LEU A 16 7.29 -4.99 4.43
C LEU A 16 6.72 -6.35 4.87
N HIS A 17 6.96 -7.42 4.12
CA HIS A 17 6.66 -8.80 4.53
C HIS A 17 7.63 -9.35 5.59
N GLN A 18 8.59 -8.53 6.06
CA GLN A 18 9.62 -8.92 7.05
C GLN A 18 10.53 -10.05 6.60
N HIS A 19 10.60 -10.32 5.28
CA HIS A 19 11.53 -11.29 4.71
C HIS A 19 12.96 -10.72 4.60
N THR A 20 13.10 -9.39 4.68
CA THR A 20 14.38 -8.68 4.66
C THR A 20 14.38 -7.50 5.64
N PRO A 21 15.55 -6.97 6.04
CA PRO A 21 15.63 -5.76 6.84
C PRO A 21 14.91 -4.57 6.18
N PRO A 22 14.34 -3.64 6.98
CA PRO A 22 13.74 -2.42 6.46
C PRO A 22 14.73 -1.59 5.63
N THR A 23 14.31 -1.18 4.44
CA THR A 23 15.00 -0.19 3.60
C THR A 23 14.53 1.22 3.92
N ILE A 24 15.29 2.25 3.51
CA ILE A 24 14.89 3.66 3.63
C ILE A 24 13.50 3.87 3.00
N ASP A 25 13.29 3.33 1.80
CA ASP A 25 12.04 3.50 1.07
C ASP A 25 10.85 2.77 1.74
N SER A 26 11.08 1.60 2.36
CA SER A 26 10.05 0.91 3.14
C SER A 26 9.68 1.66 4.42
N GLN A 27 10.65 2.34 5.04
CA GLN A 27 10.44 3.18 6.22
C GLN A 27 9.70 4.46 5.85
N GLU A 28 10.03 5.10 4.73
CA GLU A 28 9.32 6.27 4.22
C GLU A 28 7.85 5.96 3.95
N LEU A 29 7.56 4.83 3.31
CA LEU A 29 6.19 4.39 3.05
C LEU A 29 5.42 4.11 4.35
N THR A 30 6.05 3.40 5.29
CA THR A 30 5.45 3.11 6.61
C THR A 30 5.21 4.40 7.41
N LYS A 31 6.13 5.36 7.33
CA LYS A 31 5.99 6.69 7.95
C LYS A 31 4.84 7.47 7.32
N ALA A 32 4.71 7.46 6.00
CA ALA A 32 3.62 8.11 5.28
C ALA A 32 2.25 7.55 5.69
N ALA A 33 2.12 6.22 5.80
CA ALA A 33 0.90 5.58 6.29
C ALA A 33 0.59 5.99 7.75
N LYS A 34 1.62 6.01 8.62
CA LYS A 34 1.47 6.42 10.02
C LYS A 34 1.08 7.89 10.20
N GLU A 35 1.66 8.80 9.40
CA GLU A 35 1.33 10.24 9.39
C GLU A 35 -0.14 10.49 9.04
N LEU A 36 -0.71 9.64 8.19
CA LEU A 36 -2.12 9.69 7.78
C LEU A 36 -3.05 8.90 8.72
N GLY A 37 -2.51 8.21 9.73
CA GLY A 37 -3.30 7.38 10.64
C GLY A 37 -3.93 6.15 9.98
N VAL A 38 -3.37 5.70 8.85
CA VAL A 38 -3.87 4.54 8.10
C VAL A 38 -2.97 3.33 8.27
N LEU A 39 -3.54 2.13 8.06
CA LEU A 39 -2.81 0.87 8.13
C LEU A 39 -2.57 0.31 6.74
N LEU A 40 -1.32 -0.08 6.50
CA LEU A 40 -0.92 -0.80 5.30
C LEU A 40 -1.04 -2.31 5.54
N LYS A 41 -1.90 -2.98 4.79
CA LYS A 41 -2.11 -4.44 4.89
C LYS A 41 -1.67 -5.13 3.61
N ALA A 42 -1.00 -6.28 3.71
CA ALA A 42 -0.72 -7.11 2.54
C ALA A 42 -2.04 -7.57 1.91
N MET A 43 -2.17 -7.40 0.59
CA MET A 43 -3.37 -7.86 -0.12
C MET A 43 -3.39 -9.39 -0.24
N HIS A 44 -2.21 -10.00 -0.30
CA HIS A 44 -2.01 -11.45 -0.34
C HIS A 44 -1.04 -11.90 0.77
N PRO A 45 -1.49 -11.99 2.04
CA PRO A 45 -0.65 -12.44 3.14
C PRO A 45 -0.13 -13.86 2.92
N GLY A 46 1.17 -14.08 3.11
CA GLY A 46 1.81 -15.40 2.96
C GLY A 46 2.03 -15.85 1.50
N ALA A 47 1.67 -15.02 0.51
CA ALA A 47 2.06 -15.29 -0.86
C ALA A 47 3.58 -15.14 -1.02
N GLU A 48 4.20 -16.04 -1.76
CA GLU A 48 5.61 -15.93 -2.19
C GLU A 48 5.73 -15.51 -3.66
N ASP A 49 4.59 -15.48 -4.38
CA ASP A 49 4.55 -15.12 -5.79
C ASP A 49 5.03 -13.67 -5.99
N PRO A 50 6.10 -13.45 -6.79
CA PRO A 50 6.62 -12.11 -7.08
C PRO A 50 5.59 -11.17 -7.71
N LEU A 51 4.54 -11.70 -8.34
CA LEU A 51 3.46 -10.92 -8.95
C LEU A 51 2.38 -10.51 -7.94
N LEU A 52 2.27 -11.18 -6.79
CA LEU A 52 1.22 -10.91 -5.79
C LEU A 52 1.76 -10.19 -4.56
N THR A 53 2.98 -10.52 -4.15
CA THR A 53 3.68 -9.91 -3.01
C THR A 53 3.79 -8.39 -3.03
N PRO A 54 3.86 -7.69 -4.19
CA PRO A 54 3.99 -6.24 -4.23
C PRO A 54 2.70 -5.47 -3.92
N TYR A 55 1.56 -6.16 -3.81
CA TYR A 55 0.26 -5.52 -3.63
C TYR A 55 -0.14 -5.39 -2.16
N PHE A 56 -0.48 -4.17 -1.78
CA PHE A 56 -0.97 -3.81 -0.45
C PHE A 56 -2.26 -3.02 -0.55
N MET A 57 -3.02 -3.02 0.54
CA MET A 57 -4.30 -2.37 0.67
C MET A 57 -4.31 -1.44 1.88
N ILE A 58 -4.92 -0.28 1.70
CA ILE A 58 -5.21 0.68 2.75
C ILE A 58 -6.73 0.88 2.82
N GLU A 59 -7.29 0.77 4.02
CA GLU A 59 -8.68 1.12 4.29
C GLU A 59 -8.79 2.61 4.59
N ALA A 60 -9.63 3.31 3.83
CA ALA A 60 -9.95 4.72 4.04
C ALA A 60 -11.45 4.88 4.37
N PRO A 61 -11.80 5.79 5.29
CA PRO A 61 -13.20 5.99 5.69
C PRO A 61 -14.05 6.58 4.56
N ASP A 62 -13.48 7.51 3.78
CA ASP A 62 -14.15 8.26 2.72
C ASP A 62 -13.19 8.60 1.57
N SER A 63 -13.73 9.24 0.53
CA SER A 63 -12.99 9.59 -0.69
C SER A 63 -11.94 10.66 -0.47
N THR A 64 -12.18 11.59 0.46
CA THR A 64 -11.23 12.67 0.77
C THR A 64 -9.97 12.08 1.38
N ILE A 65 -10.11 11.18 2.35
CA ILE A 65 -8.96 10.48 2.95
C ILE A 65 -8.31 9.55 1.93
N ALA A 66 -9.08 8.84 1.11
CA ALA A 66 -8.52 7.97 0.07
C ALA A 66 -7.64 8.75 -0.93
N GLU A 67 -8.10 9.92 -1.38
CA GLU A 67 -7.35 10.79 -2.27
C GLU A 67 -6.08 11.35 -1.60
N GLN A 68 -6.15 11.76 -0.34
CA GLN A 68 -4.99 12.19 0.44
C GLN A 68 -3.95 11.06 0.57
N VAL A 69 -4.40 9.84 0.86
CA VAL A 69 -3.55 8.65 0.91
C VAL A 69 -2.88 8.43 -0.44
N ILE A 70 -3.64 8.41 -1.54
CA ILE A 70 -3.09 8.21 -2.88
C ILE A 70 -2.04 9.29 -3.20
N ALA A 71 -2.37 10.56 -2.97
CA ALA A 71 -1.46 11.67 -3.25
C ALA A 71 -0.16 11.57 -2.46
N ARG A 72 -0.24 11.23 -1.17
CA ARG A 72 0.94 11.11 -0.29
C ARG A 72 1.78 9.88 -0.60
N ILE A 73 1.16 8.74 -0.86
CA ILE A 73 1.85 7.48 -1.14
C ILE A 73 2.54 7.54 -2.51
N ARG A 74 1.93 8.17 -3.52
CA ARG A 74 2.58 8.41 -4.83
C ARG A 74 3.86 9.24 -4.77
N GLN A 75 4.10 9.99 -3.68
CA GLN A 75 5.34 10.72 -3.49
C GLN A 75 6.50 9.83 -3.01
N CYS A 76 6.20 8.63 -2.51
CA CYS A 76 7.22 7.65 -2.12
C CYS A 76 7.82 7.03 -3.38
N LYS A 77 9.16 7.06 -3.50
CA LYS A 77 9.88 6.53 -4.67
C LYS A 77 9.61 5.05 -4.95
N SER A 78 9.31 4.29 -3.90
CA SER A 78 9.00 2.86 -3.97
C SER A 78 7.60 2.54 -4.46
N THR A 79 6.73 3.53 -4.67
CA THR A 79 5.36 3.28 -5.13
C THR A 79 5.32 3.25 -6.65
N GLU A 80 5.01 2.08 -7.21
CA GLU A 80 4.82 1.89 -8.65
C GLU A 80 3.40 2.28 -9.08
N ALA A 81 2.41 1.99 -8.23
CA ALA A 81 1.02 2.39 -8.46
C ALA A 81 0.30 2.64 -7.13
N ALA A 82 -0.66 3.57 -7.15
CA ALA A 82 -1.62 3.75 -6.06
C ALA A 82 -2.93 4.25 -6.66
N TYR A 83 -4.04 3.55 -6.38
CA TYR A 83 -5.35 3.85 -6.94
C TYR A 83 -6.48 3.41 -6.02
N LEU A 84 -7.63 4.07 -6.17
CA LEU A 84 -8.85 3.72 -5.48
C LEU A 84 -9.46 2.48 -6.16
N LYS A 85 -9.74 1.43 -5.40
CA LYS A 85 -10.53 0.29 -5.87
C LYS A 85 -11.97 0.77 -6.07
N PRO A 86 -12.60 0.53 -7.24
CA PRO A 86 -14.03 0.76 -7.40
C PRO A 86 -14.82 -0.05 -6.36
N PRO A 87 -16.00 0.43 -5.93
CA PRO A 87 -16.91 -0.41 -5.18
C PRO A 87 -17.19 -1.67 -6.01
N ASP A 88 -17.12 -2.85 -5.39
CA ASP A 88 -17.52 -4.08 -6.06
C ASP A 88 -19.03 -3.93 -6.38
N GLU A 89 -19.37 -3.73 -7.66
CA GLU A 89 -20.76 -3.86 -8.11
C GLU A 89 -21.13 -5.33 -7.95
N LEU A 90 -21.87 -5.66 -6.89
CA LEU A 90 -22.59 -6.92 -6.82
C LEU A 90 -23.67 -6.88 -7.91
N PRO A 91 -23.71 -7.85 -8.84
CA PRO A 91 -24.85 -8.01 -9.75
C PRO A 91 -26.14 -8.40 -9.02
#